data_AF-A0A0C3A4F1-F1
#
_entry.id   AF-A0A0C3A4F1-F1
#
_cell.length_a   1.000
_cell.length_b   1.000
_cell.length_c   1.000
_cell.angle_alpha   90.00
_cell.angle_beta   90.00
_cell.angle_gamma   90.00
#
_symmetry.space_group_name_H-M   'P 1'
#
loop_
_entity.id
_entity.type
_entity.pdbx_description
1 polymer ?
#
loop_
_entity_poly.entity_id
_entity_poly.type
_entity_poly.pdbx_seq_one_letter_code
_entity_poly.pdbx_strand_id
1 'polypeptide(L)' 'QGIRDCGPVWTTWTFHMERFCGMLQNSLRSCSRPWSNLNKVLLHRTYLEQLRMCYDLSEEL' A
#
# COMPACT_ATOMS: atom_id res chain seq x y z
N GLN A 1 3.49 -16.74 14.65
CA GLN A 1 4.40 -15.61 14.88
C GLN A 1 3.65 -14.51 15.62
N GLY A 2 4.03 -14.19 16.85
CA GLY A 2 3.38 -13.14 17.64
C GLY A 2 4.12 -11.80 17.56
N ILE A 3 3.49 -10.72 18.04
CA ILE A 3 4.12 -9.38 18.13
C ILE A 3 5.42 -9.41 18.97
N ARG A 4 5.56 -10.40 19.87
CA ARG A 4 6.76 -10.63 20.67
C ARG A 4 7.97 -11.13 19.86
N ASP A 5 7.74 -11.73 18.69
CA ASP A 5 8.78 -12.27 17.82
C ASP A 5 9.19 -11.28 16.73
N CYS A 6 8.34 -10.29 16.47
CA CYS A 6 8.65 -9.14 15.63
C CYS A 6 9.36 -8.10 16.50
N GLY A 7 10.33 -7.36 15.93
CA GLY A 7 11.04 -6.30 16.63
C GLY A 7 10.09 -5.23 17.20
N PRO A 8 10.64 -4.16 17.80
CA PRO A 8 9.84 -3.05 18.32
C PRO A 8 8.76 -2.62 17.32
N VAL A 9 7.52 -2.43 17.79
CA VAL A 9 6.36 -2.13 16.93
C VAL A 9 6.61 -0.94 16.00
N TRP A 10 7.39 0.04 16.45
CA TRP A 10 7.77 1.20 15.65
C TRP A 10 8.59 0.80 14.43
N THR A 11 9.45 -0.21 14.52
CA THR A 11 10.27 -0.68 13.40
C THR A 11 9.40 -1.30 12.32
N THR A 12 8.42 -2.13 12.70
CA THR A 12 7.46 -2.70 11.76
C THR A 12 6.59 -1.63 11.11
N TRP A 13 6.09 -0.66 11.90
CA TRP A 13 5.30 0.45 11.38
C TRP A 13 6.10 1.34 10.44
N THR A 14 7.31 1.76 10.83
CA THR A 14 8.19 2.59 10.01
C THR A 14 8.50 1.90 8.68
N PHE A 15 8.86 0.62 8.70
CA PHE A 15 9.13 -0.13 7.47
C PHE A 15 7.91 -0.20 6.55
N HIS A 16 6.72 -0.47 7.11
CA HIS A 16 5.49 -0.51 6.33
C HIS A 16 5.15 0.85 5.72
N MET A 17 5.27 1.92 6.52
CA MET A 17 4.99 3.28 6.10
C MET A 17 6.00 3.79 5.06
N GLU A 18 7.28 3.47 5.18
CA GLU A 18 8.28 3.84 4.17
C GLU A 18 7.95 3.23 2.80
N ARG A 19 7.60 1.94 2.76
CA ARG A 19 7.18 1.28 1.51
C ARG A 19 5.90 1.89 0.95
N PHE A 20 4.94 2.19 1.81
CA PHE A 20 3.69 2.83 1.42
C PHE A 20 3.91 4.25 0.85
N CYS A 21 4.67 5.09 1.56
CA CYS A 21 5.02 6.44 1.12
C CYS A 21 5.83 6.43 -0.18
N GLY A 22 6.79 5.50 -0.34
CA GLY A 22 7.56 5.37 -1.58
C GLY A 22 6.68 5.03 -2.79
N MET A 23 5.66 4.17 -2.61
CA MET A 23 4.66 3.92 -3.64
C MET A 23 3.86 5.19 -3.97
N LEU A 24 3.39 5.92 -2.94
CA LEU A 24 2.64 7.16 -3.15
C LEU A 24 3.48 8.20 -3.90
N GLN A 25 4.77 8.33 -3.57
CA GLN A 25 5.68 9.22 -4.29
C GLN A 25 5.78 8.89 -5.79
N ASN A 26 5.75 7.61 -6.17
CA ASN A 26 5.72 7.23 -7.58
C ASN A 26 4.46 7.71 -8.31
N SER A 27 3.31 7.77 -7.62
CA SER A 27 2.06 8.29 -8.19
C SER A 27 2.05 9.81 -8.37
N LEU A 28 2.90 10.52 -7.61
CA LEU A 28 3.05 11.98 -7.66
C LEU A 28 3.99 12.47 -8.77
N ARG A 29 4.60 11.56 -9.55
CA ARG A 29 5.50 11.93 -10.66
C ARG A 29 4.83 12.77 -11.76
N SER A 30 3.50 12.77 -11.83
CA SER A 30 2.77 13.62 -12.77
C SER A 30 2.70 15.07 -12.28
N CYS A 31 3.41 15.98 -12.97
CA CYS A 31 3.46 17.40 -12.63
C CYS A 31 2.14 18.14 -12.90
N SER A 32 1.28 17.65 -13.80
CA SER A 32 0.05 18.35 -14.20
C SER A 32 -1.12 18.15 -13.23
N ARG A 33 -1.33 16.93 -12.73
CA ARG A 33 -2.49 16.59 -11.88
C ARG A 33 -2.12 15.61 -10.75
N PRO A 34 -1.19 15.98 -9.86
CA PRO A 34 -0.64 15.08 -8.85
C PRO A 34 -1.72 14.47 -7.94
N TRP A 35 -2.65 15.30 -7.46
CA TRP A 35 -3.71 14.86 -6.54
C TRP A 35 -4.75 13.96 -7.18
N SER A 36 -5.17 14.26 -8.42
CA SER A 36 -6.14 13.42 -9.14
C SER A 36 -5.54 12.06 -9.46
N ASN A 37 -4.25 12.01 -9.82
CA ASN A 37 -3.56 10.78 -10.12
C ASN A 37 -3.31 9.94 -8.86
N LEU A 38 -2.89 10.58 -7.76
CA LEU A 38 -2.75 9.90 -6.47
C LEU A 38 -4.08 9.29 -6.03
N ASN A 39 -5.19 10.03 -6.13
CA ASN A 39 -6.51 9.52 -5.76
C ASN A 39 -6.92 8.31 -6.60
N LYS A 40 -6.70 8.36 -7.93
CA LYS A 40 -6.99 7.21 -8.81
C LYS A 40 -6.14 5.99 -8.46
N VAL A 41 -4.84 6.17 -8.23
CA VAL A 41 -3.95 5.07 -7.85
C VAL A 41 -4.39 4.44 -6.54
N LEU A 42 -4.73 5.24 -5.53
CA LEU A 42 -5.22 4.74 -4.25
C LEU A 42 -6.53 3.98 -4.43
N LEU A 43 -7.49 4.53 -5.18
CA LEU A 43 -8.79 3.91 -5.45
C LEU A 43 -8.65 2.56 -6.17
N HIS A 44 -7.84 2.50 -7.23
CA HIS A 44 -7.59 1.26 -7.96
C HIS A 44 -6.92 0.22 -7.06
N ARG A 45 -5.98 0.64 -6.22
CA ARG A 45 -5.34 -0.26 -5.27
C ARG A 45 -6.33 -0.81 -4.26
N THR A 46 -7.19 0.02 -3.67
CA THR A 46 -8.21 -0.45 -2.73
C THR A 46 -9.18 -1.44 -3.38
N TYR A 47 -9.54 -1.25 -4.65
CA TYR A 47 -10.37 -2.21 -5.36
C TYR A 47 -9.67 -3.55 -5.56
N LEU A 48 -8.38 -3.55 -5.91
CA LEU A 48 -7.61 -4.79 -6.03
C LEU A 48 -7.51 -5.53 -4.69
N GLU A 49 -7.26 -4.81 -3.59
CA GLU A 49 -7.22 -5.41 -2.25
C GLU A 49 -8.60 -5.97 -1.85
N GLN A 50 -9.69 -5.26 -2.16
CA GLN A 50 -11.05 -5.75 -1.94
C GLN A 50 -11.35 -7.01 -2.75
N LEU A 51 -11.02 -7.01 -4.05
CA LEU A 51 -11.19 -8.19 -4.90
C LEU A 51 -10.37 -9.37 -4.39
N ARG A 52 -9.11 -9.13 -3.98
CA ARG A 52 -8.26 -10.15 -3.37
C ARG A 52 -8.92 -10.76 -2.13
N MET A 53 -9.49 -9.94 -1.24
CA MET A 53 -10.18 -10.41 -0.04
C MET A 53 -11.48 -11.17 -0.36
N CYS A 54 -12.26 -10.69 -1.34
CA CYS A 54 -13.54 -11.31 -1.69
C CYS A 54 -13.39 -12.67 -2.38
N TYR A 55 -12.31 -12.87 -3.14
CA TYR A 55 -12.12 -14.04 -3.99
C TYR A 55 -10.97 -14.95 -3.54
N ASP A 56 -10.37 -14.68 -2.36
CA ASP A 56 -9.18 -15.36 -1.82
C ASP A 56 -8.08 -15.60 -2.88
N LEU A 57 -7.84 -14.59 -3.73
CA LEU A 57 -6.84 -14.64 -4.80
C LEU A 57 -5.41 -14.47 -4.25
N SER A 58 -5.15 -14.96 -3.05
CA SER A 58 -3.91 -14.77 -2.31
C SER A 58 -2.70 -15.43 -2.99
N GLU A 59 -2.93 -16.42 -3.85
CA GLU A 59 -1.91 -17.20 -4.55
C GLU A 59 -1.67 -16.81 -6.03
N GLU A 60 -2.57 -16.07 -6.69
CA GLU A 60 -2.54 -15.92 -8.16
C GLU A 60 -2.08 -14.55 -8.71
N LEU A 61 -1.80 -13.55 -7.87
CA LEU A 61 -1.47 -12.18 -8.32
C LEU A 61 -0.06 -11.69 -7.95
#